data_AF-A0A016SSX9-F1
#
_entry.id   AF-A0A016SSX9-F1
#
_cell.length_a   1.000
_cell.length_b   1.000
_cell.length_c   1.000
_cell.angle_alpha   90.00
_cell.angle_beta   90.00
_cell.angle_gamma   90.00
#
_symmetry.space_group_name_H-M   'P 1'
#
loop_
_entity.id
_entity.type
_entity.pdbx_description
1 polymer ?
#
loop_
_entity_poly.entity_id
_entity_poly.type
_entity_poly.pdbx_seq_one_letter_code
_entity_poly.pdbx_strand_id
1 'polypeptide(L)'
;MVLDNGVANSDGEEAPMKYILVTGGVISGVGKGIISSSIGVLLKNNGYKVSAIKIDPYLNIDAGTFSPYEHGEVFVLDDGGEVDLDLGNYERFLNVRLTRDNNITTGKMFQHVTERERRGDYCGKTVQMIPHFTDAIIQWVERVARIPVDGTLERPDVCIIEGAQADQPLYILRDAILSLPLDMRHNRHDIFASSKPVAHLILVSELLIHPEPPRCTDSGDVHEMSRNGL
;
A
#
# COMPACT_ATOMS: atom_id res chain seq x y z
N MET A 1 32.65 19.44 -13.39
CA MET A 1 32.56 17.96 -13.39
C MET A 1 31.86 17.56 -12.11
N VAL A 2 30.55 17.37 -12.18
CA VAL A 2 29.78 16.77 -11.08
C VAL A 2 29.80 15.28 -11.36
N LEU A 3 30.29 14.51 -10.38
CA LEU A 3 30.45 13.07 -10.50
C LEU A 3 29.08 12.39 -10.45
N ASP A 4 28.91 11.48 -11.39
CA ASP A 4 27.85 10.49 -11.51
C ASP A 4 27.71 9.70 -10.20
N ASN A 5 26.51 9.71 -9.62
CA ASN A 5 26.13 8.90 -8.46
C ASN A 5 25.14 7.79 -8.86
N GLY A 6 25.22 7.30 -10.10
CA GLY A 6 24.67 5.99 -10.43
C GLY A 6 25.45 4.92 -9.67
N VAL A 7 24.84 4.32 -8.64
CA VAL A 7 25.38 3.13 -7.98
C VAL A 7 25.19 1.95 -8.93
N ALA A 8 26.07 1.85 -9.93
CA ALA A 8 26.21 0.65 -10.73
C ALA A 8 27.01 -0.39 -9.93
N ASN A 9 26.41 -1.55 -9.67
CA ASN A 9 27.18 -2.71 -9.24
C ASN A 9 28.14 -3.12 -10.36
N SER A 10 29.31 -3.65 -10.00
CA SER A 10 30.43 -3.98 -10.90
C SER A 10 30.14 -4.98 -12.03
N ASP A 11 28.91 -5.50 -12.15
CA ASP A 11 28.51 -6.56 -13.09
C ASP A 11 27.48 -6.09 -14.15
N GLY A 12 27.17 -4.80 -14.25
CA GLY A 12 26.19 -4.29 -15.22
C GLY A 12 24.73 -4.70 -14.93
N GLU A 13 24.51 -5.32 -13.76
CA GLU A 13 23.19 -5.69 -13.28
C GLU A 13 22.51 -4.46 -12.64
N GLU A 14 21.38 -4.04 -13.21
CA GLU A 14 20.60 -2.91 -12.72
C GLU A 14 20.12 -3.17 -11.29
N ALA A 15 20.28 -2.20 -10.40
CA ALA A 15 19.93 -2.38 -9.00
C ALA A 15 18.44 -2.78 -8.83
N PRO A 16 18.14 -3.79 -7.99
CA PRO A 16 16.76 -4.26 -7.82
C PRO A 16 15.91 -3.19 -7.12
N MET A 17 14.67 -3.03 -7.61
CA MET A 17 13.67 -2.10 -7.07
C MET A 17 13.44 -2.37 -5.58
N LYS A 18 13.38 -1.30 -4.78
CA LYS A 18 13.01 -1.40 -3.37
C LYS A 18 11.56 -0.99 -3.20
N TYR A 19 10.86 -1.70 -2.32
CA TYR A 19 9.50 -1.35 -1.93
C TYR A 19 9.49 -0.94 -0.46
N ILE A 20 8.73 0.09 -0.12
CA ILE A 20 8.43 0.45 1.26
C ILE A 20 6.93 0.33 1.42
N LEU A 21 6.49 -0.61 2.23
CA LEU A 21 5.08 -0.81 2.47
C LEU A 21 4.65 -0.07 3.73
N VAL A 22 3.68 0.83 3.59
CA VAL A 22 3.06 1.58 4.68
C VAL A 22 1.62 1.08 4.83
N THR A 23 1.30 0.46 5.97
CA THR A 23 -0.05 -0.02 6.28
C THR A 23 -0.60 0.62 7.55
N GLY A 24 -1.92 0.77 7.63
CA GLY A 24 -2.60 1.28 8.82
C GLY A 24 -2.98 0.20 9.83
N GLY A 25 -2.86 0.54 11.12
CA GLY A 25 -3.38 -0.24 12.25
C GLY A 25 -4.90 -0.13 12.44
N VAL A 26 -5.36 0.20 13.65
CA VAL A 26 -6.78 0.03 14.08
C VAL A 26 -7.71 1.19 13.69
N ILE A 27 -7.19 2.37 13.33
CA ILE A 27 -8.02 3.55 13.04
C ILE A 27 -7.65 4.18 11.68
N SER A 28 -8.65 4.54 10.89
CA SER A 28 -8.51 5.31 9.64
C SER A 28 -8.22 6.78 9.94
N GLY A 29 -7.41 7.46 9.11
CA GLY A 29 -7.15 8.90 9.28
C GLY A 29 -5.97 9.26 10.19
N VAL A 30 -5.15 8.30 10.60
CA VAL A 30 -3.93 8.52 11.42
C VAL A 30 -2.82 9.27 10.67
N GLY A 31 -2.98 9.52 9.37
CA GLY A 31 -2.01 10.27 8.55
C GLY A 31 -1.03 9.40 7.76
N LYS A 32 -1.47 8.22 7.29
CA LYS A 32 -0.67 7.34 6.42
C LYS A 32 -0.11 8.08 5.21
N GLY A 33 -0.97 8.80 4.47
CA GLY A 33 -0.55 9.63 3.34
C GLY A 33 0.57 10.63 3.67
N ILE A 34 0.49 11.30 4.82
CA ILE A 34 1.52 12.24 5.29
C ILE A 34 2.82 11.53 5.62
N ILE A 35 2.76 10.38 6.29
CA ILE A 35 3.95 9.60 6.66
C ILE A 35 4.63 9.02 5.42
N SER A 36 3.86 8.38 4.53
CA SER A 36 4.31 7.89 3.23
C SER A 36 5.00 9.00 2.43
N SER A 37 4.37 10.18 2.34
CA SER A 37 4.93 11.35 1.67
C SER A 37 6.23 11.83 2.32
N SER A 38 6.26 11.91 3.65
CA SER A 38 7.42 12.39 4.41
C SER A 38 8.62 11.46 4.25
N ILE A 39 8.41 10.14 4.26
CA ILE A 39 9.45 9.14 3.98
C ILE A 39 10.01 9.36 2.57
N GLY A 40 9.14 9.57 1.59
CA GLY A 40 9.59 9.81 0.21
C GLY A 40 10.40 11.09 0.07
N VAL A 41 10.04 12.17 0.76
CA VAL A 41 10.86 13.40 0.79
C VAL A 41 12.24 13.14 1.38
N LEU A 42 12.33 12.41 2.50
CA LEU A 42 13.62 12.05 3.09
C LEU A 42 14.47 11.23 2.12
N LEU A 43 13.88 10.26 1.43
CA LEU A 43 14.59 9.45 0.43
C LEU A 43 15.06 10.30 -0.76
N LYS A 44 14.22 11.19 -1.30
CA LYS A 44 14.63 12.12 -2.37
C LYS A 44 15.77 13.03 -1.93
N ASN A 45 15.73 13.54 -0.70
CA ASN A 45 16.82 14.35 -0.14
C ASN A 45 18.14 13.56 0.04
N ASN A 46 18.06 12.23 0.10
CA ASN A 46 19.23 11.34 0.11
C ASN A 46 19.65 10.88 -1.30
N GLY A 47 19.07 11.47 -2.36
CA GLY A 47 19.45 11.20 -3.75
C GLY A 47 18.73 10.02 -4.41
N TYR A 48 17.75 9.40 -3.75
CA TYR A 48 16.95 8.33 -4.35
C TYR A 48 15.85 8.88 -5.25
N LYS A 49 15.58 8.20 -6.36
CA LYS A 49 14.36 8.41 -7.15
C LYS A 49 13.22 7.63 -6.54
N VAL A 50 12.14 8.32 -6.22
CA VAL A 50 11.02 7.76 -5.47
C VAL A 50 9.74 7.82 -6.30
N SER A 51 9.05 6.69 -6.37
CA SER A 51 7.68 6.59 -6.88
C SER A 51 6.72 6.18 -5.75
N ALA A 52 5.42 6.31 -6.01
CA ALA A 52 4.39 5.96 -5.04
C ALA A 52 3.24 5.19 -5.71
N ILE A 53 2.66 4.25 -4.97
CA ILE A 53 1.45 3.52 -5.34
C ILE A 53 0.50 3.55 -4.14
N LYS A 54 -0.75 3.93 -4.37
CA LYS A 54 -1.83 3.84 -3.39
C LYS A 54 -2.70 2.64 -3.71
N ILE A 55 -2.96 1.80 -2.71
CA ILE A 55 -3.89 0.68 -2.82
C ILE A 55 -5.13 0.99 -1.97
N ASP A 56 -6.27 1.06 -2.64
CA ASP A 56 -7.56 1.37 -2.07
C ASP A 56 -8.49 0.15 -2.09
N PRO A 57 -9.12 -0.19 -0.95
CA PRO A 57 -9.90 -1.41 -0.84
C PRO A 57 -11.33 -1.28 -1.42
N TYR A 58 -11.73 -0.12 -1.93
CA TYR A 58 -13.08 0.11 -2.45
C TYR A 58 -13.30 -0.47 -3.86
N LEU A 59 -14.57 -0.76 -4.20
CA LEU A 59 -14.98 -1.38 -5.45
C LEU A 59 -15.13 -0.42 -6.64
N ASN A 60 -15.13 0.89 -6.41
CA ASN A 60 -15.10 1.87 -7.48
C ASN A 60 -13.81 1.68 -8.31
N ILE A 61 -13.90 1.79 -9.63
CA ILE A 61 -12.75 1.64 -10.53
C ILE A 61 -11.79 2.84 -10.40
N ASP A 62 -12.36 4.01 -10.14
CA ASP A 62 -11.69 5.28 -9.92
C ASP A 62 -12.46 6.08 -8.85
N ALA A 63 -11.90 7.21 -8.43
CA ALA A 63 -12.51 8.05 -7.40
C ALA A 63 -13.58 9.00 -7.95
N GLY A 64 -13.71 9.13 -9.27
CA GLY A 64 -14.54 10.13 -9.95
C GLY A 64 -16.03 10.09 -9.61
N THR A 65 -16.50 8.91 -9.21
CA THR A 65 -17.90 8.67 -8.84
C THR A 65 -18.21 8.92 -7.37
N PHE A 66 -17.22 9.26 -6.54
CA PHE A 66 -17.47 9.54 -5.14
C PHE A 66 -18.20 10.85 -4.93
N SER A 67 -19.06 10.86 -3.91
CA SER A 67 -19.54 12.11 -3.33
C SER A 67 -18.39 12.76 -2.56
N PRO A 68 -18.05 14.04 -2.84
CA PRO A 68 -16.99 14.73 -2.10
C PRO A 68 -17.25 14.84 -0.60
N TYR A 69 -18.51 14.71 -0.18
CA TYR A 69 -18.91 14.74 1.22
C TYR A 69 -18.59 13.44 1.96
N GLU A 70 -18.50 12.32 1.27
CA GLU A 70 -18.28 11.00 1.88
C GLU A 70 -16.81 10.60 1.90
N HIS A 71 -16.08 10.87 0.80
CA HIS A 71 -14.70 10.38 0.61
C HIS A 71 -13.67 11.50 0.44
N GLY A 72 -14.08 12.78 0.53
CA GLY A 72 -13.22 13.92 0.30
C GLY A 72 -13.10 14.30 -1.18
N GLU A 73 -12.23 15.26 -1.48
CA GLU A 73 -12.03 15.74 -2.85
C GLU A 73 -11.40 14.66 -3.75
N VAL A 74 -11.79 14.66 -5.03
CA VAL A 74 -11.17 13.85 -6.07
C VAL A 74 -9.98 14.62 -6.64
N PHE A 75 -8.84 13.96 -6.76
CA PHE A 75 -7.65 14.53 -7.40
C PHE A 75 -7.58 14.08 -8.86
N VAL A 76 -7.20 14.99 -9.76
CA VAL A 76 -7.09 14.71 -11.20
C VAL A 76 -5.63 14.77 -11.61
N LEU A 77 -5.12 13.66 -12.16
CA LEU A 77 -3.73 13.53 -12.63
C LEU A 77 -3.56 14.09 -14.05
N ASP A 78 -2.30 14.31 -14.46
CA ASP A 78 -1.94 14.81 -15.79
C ASP A 78 -2.49 13.94 -16.95
N ASP A 79 -2.64 12.63 -16.72
CA ASP A 79 -3.20 11.68 -17.68
C ASP A 79 -4.75 11.62 -17.67
N GLY A 80 -5.39 12.53 -16.93
CA GLY A 80 -6.84 12.60 -16.73
C GLY A 80 -7.41 11.51 -15.83
N GLY A 81 -6.58 10.83 -15.04
CA GLY A 81 -7.04 9.89 -14.02
C GLY A 81 -7.68 10.60 -12.83
N GLU A 82 -8.89 10.18 -12.46
CA GLU A 82 -9.61 10.64 -11.27
C GLU A 82 -9.28 9.70 -10.10
N VAL A 83 -8.52 10.17 -9.12
CA VAL A 83 -7.93 9.36 -8.06
C VAL A 83 -8.20 9.92 -6.67
N ASP A 84 -7.94 9.11 -5.65
CA ASP A 84 -7.99 9.53 -4.25
C ASP A 84 -7.03 10.71 -3.97
N LEU A 85 -7.40 11.57 -3.03
CA LEU A 85 -6.63 12.74 -2.64
C LEU A 85 -5.19 12.41 -2.20
N ASP A 86 -4.94 11.22 -1.63
CA ASP A 86 -3.61 10.83 -1.19
C ASP A 86 -2.58 10.84 -2.33
N LEU A 87 -3.00 10.59 -3.58
CA LEU A 87 -2.09 10.70 -4.74
C LEU A 87 -1.64 12.14 -4.98
N GLY A 88 -2.54 13.11 -4.79
CA GLY A 88 -2.20 14.53 -4.85
C GLY A 88 -1.25 14.95 -3.74
N ASN A 89 -1.28 14.29 -2.58
CA ASN A 89 -0.28 14.51 -1.53
C ASN A 89 1.10 14.02 -1.99
N TYR A 90 1.19 12.84 -2.60
CA TYR A 90 2.46 12.34 -3.12
C TYR A 90 3.04 13.24 -4.22
N GLU A 91 2.25 13.67 -5.20
CA GLU A 91 2.74 14.58 -6.25
C GLU A 91 3.29 15.88 -5.66
N ARG A 92 2.56 16.49 -4.72
CA ARG A 92 2.95 17.74 -4.07
C ARG A 92 4.21 17.60 -3.22
N PHE A 93 4.32 16.56 -2.41
CA PHE A 93 5.47 16.37 -1.52
C PHE A 93 6.71 15.88 -2.26
N LEU A 94 6.54 14.95 -3.19
CA LEU A 94 7.66 14.32 -3.88
C LEU A 94 8.08 15.10 -5.13
N ASN A 95 7.26 16.04 -5.61
CA ASN A 95 7.45 16.72 -6.90
C ASN A 95 7.64 15.69 -8.03
N VAL A 96 6.62 14.86 -8.20
CA VAL A 96 6.54 13.80 -9.22
C VAL A 96 5.20 13.89 -9.94
N ARG A 97 5.09 13.24 -11.09
CA ARG A 97 3.87 13.11 -11.89
C ARG A 97 3.48 11.64 -11.94
N LEU A 98 2.45 11.31 -11.18
CA LEU A 98 1.90 9.96 -11.12
C LEU A 98 0.85 9.80 -12.24
N THR A 99 0.50 8.55 -12.50
CA THR A 99 -0.51 8.18 -13.50
C THR A 99 -1.68 7.47 -12.83
N ARG A 100 -2.81 7.33 -13.53
CA ARG A 100 -3.98 6.58 -13.04
C ARG A 100 -3.65 5.15 -12.59
N ASP A 101 -2.55 4.59 -13.08
CA ASP A 101 -2.07 3.25 -12.75
C ASP A 101 -1.39 3.20 -11.37
N ASN A 102 -0.93 4.34 -10.84
CA ASN A 102 -0.38 4.47 -9.48
C ASN A 102 -1.47 4.38 -8.40
N ASN A 103 -2.74 4.50 -8.77
CA ASN A 103 -3.87 4.22 -7.88
C ASN A 103 -4.48 2.86 -8.22
N ILE A 104 -4.34 1.90 -7.33
CA ILE A 104 -4.91 0.56 -7.45
C ILE A 104 -6.17 0.51 -6.59
N THR A 105 -7.30 0.18 -7.20
CA THR A 105 -8.55 -0.06 -6.47
C THR A 105 -8.98 -1.51 -6.62
N THR A 106 -9.75 -2.03 -5.67
CA THR A 106 -10.33 -3.38 -5.79
C THR A 106 -11.16 -3.51 -7.05
N GLY A 107 -11.96 -2.49 -7.39
CA GLY A 107 -12.76 -2.43 -8.61
C GLY A 107 -11.95 -2.57 -9.89
N LYS A 108 -10.89 -1.76 -10.00
CA LYS A 108 -9.96 -1.77 -11.14
C LYS A 108 -9.32 -3.15 -11.34
N MET A 109 -8.90 -3.79 -10.25
CA MET A 109 -8.29 -5.12 -10.32
C MET A 109 -9.29 -6.21 -10.67
N PHE A 110 -10.53 -6.13 -10.17
CA PHE A 110 -11.59 -7.08 -10.56
C PHE A 110 -11.93 -6.95 -12.04
N GLN A 111 -12.06 -5.72 -12.53
CA GLN A 111 -12.27 -5.47 -13.95
C GLN A 111 -11.13 -6.07 -14.78
N HIS A 112 -9.88 -5.76 -14.43
CA HIS A 112 -8.70 -6.26 -15.13
C HIS A 112 -8.67 -7.79 -15.22
N VAL A 113 -8.88 -8.49 -14.10
CA VAL A 113 -8.89 -9.96 -14.05
C VAL A 113 -10.06 -10.53 -14.86
N THR A 114 -11.24 -9.92 -14.76
CA THR A 114 -12.44 -10.38 -15.49
C THR A 114 -12.27 -10.23 -16.99
N GLU A 115 -11.69 -9.12 -17.46
CA GLU A 115 -11.45 -8.90 -18.89
C GLU A 115 -10.44 -9.89 -19.48
N ARG A 116 -9.37 -10.20 -18.73
CA ARG A 116 -8.40 -11.23 -19.10
C ARG A 116 -9.04 -12.61 -19.20
N GLU A 117 -9.94 -12.91 -18.28
CA GLU A 117 -10.69 -14.17 -18.29
C GLU A 117 -11.62 -14.26 -19.51
N ARG A 118 -12.39 -13.22 -19.82
CA ARG A 118 -13.25 -13.17 -21.01
C ARG A 118 -12.47 -13.28 -22.32
N ARG A 119 -11.22 -12.79 -22.37
CA ARG A 119 -10.32 -12.94 -23.53
C ARG A 119 -9.71 -14.35 -23.65
N GLY A 120 -9.79 -15.16 -22.60
CA GLY A 120 -9.24 -16.52 -22.57
C GLY A 120 -7.79 -16.59 -22.10
N ASP A 121 -7.23 -15.54 -21.47
CA ASP A 121 -5.84 -15.51 -21.01
C ASP A 121 -5.51 -16.59 -19.96
N TYR A 122 -6.53 -17.11 -19.26
CA TYR A 122 -6.39 -18.18 -18.28
C TYR A 122 -6.62 -19.59 -18.88
N CYS A 123 -6.67 -19.72 -20.21
CA CYS A 123 -6.76 -20.99 -20.94
C CYS A 123 -7.92 -21.90 -20.46
N GLY A 124 -9.07 -21.30 -20.15
CA GLY A 124 -10.28 -22.02 -19.69
C GLY A 124 -10.22 -22.57 -18.27
N LYS A 125 -9.18 -22.24 -17.49
CA LYS A 125 -9.07 -22.62 -16.07
C LYS A 125 -9.98 -21.74 -15.21
N THR A 126 -10.34 -22.24 -14.02
CA THR A 126 -11.07 -21.47 -13.02
C THR A 126 -10.20 -20.32 -12.51
N VAL A 127 -10.70 -19.09 -12.64
CA VAL A 127 -10.08 -17.90 -12.06
C VAL A 127 -10.51 -17.76 -10.61
N GLN A 128 -9.54 -17.46 -9.75
CA GLN A 128 -9.69 -17.47 -8.28
C GLN A 128 -9.01 -16.24 -7.69
N MET A 129 -9.41 -15.86 -6.48
CA MET A 129 -8.75 -14.77 -5.75
C MET A 129 -7.26 -15.06 -5.53
N ILE A 130 -6.91 -16.29 -5.15
CA ILE A 130 -5.54 -16.76 -5.07
C ILE A 130 -5.39 -17.92 -6.05
N PRO A 131 -4.37 -17.95 -6.93
CA PRO A 131 -3.32 -16.93 -7.09
C PRO A 131 -3.68 -15.81 -8.09
N HIS A 132 -4.73 -15.97 -8.90
CA HIS A 132 -4.90 -15.14 -10.11
C HIS A 132 -5.11 -13.64 -9.82
N PHE A 133 -5.92 -13.29 -8.81
CA PHE A 133 -6.15 -11.90 -8.45
C PHE A 133 -4.95 -11.30 -7.71
N THR A 134 -4.35 -12.06 -6.78
CA THR A 134 -3.12 -11.63 -6.09
C THR A 134 -1.95 -11.42 -7.05
N ASP A 135 -1.75 -12.32 -8.01
CA ASP A 135 -0.72 -12.22 -9.04
C ASP A 135 -0.95 -11.02 -9.96
N ALA A 136 -2.22 -10.71 -10.29
CA ALA A 136 -2.54 -9.53 -11.07
C ALA A 136 -2.13 -8.23 -10.35
N ILE A 137 -2.35 -8.15 -9.02
CA ILE A 137 -1.90 -7.00 -8.22
C ILE A 137 -0.38 -6.93 -8.18
N ILE A 138 0.29 -8.06 -7.95
CA ILE A 138 1.76 -8.14 -7.90
C ILE A 138 2.36 -7.63 -9.21
N GLN A 139 1.89 -8.18 -10.34
CA GLN A 139 2.34 -7.79 -11.68
C GLN A 139 2.05 -6.31 -11.96
N TRP A 140 0.93 -5.78 -11.47
CA TRP A 140 0.59 -4.37 -11.60
C TRP A 140 1.59 -3.48 -10.86
N VAL A 141 1.83 -3.77 -9.58
CA VAL A 141 2.78 -3.02 -8.73
C VAL A 141 4.18 -3.07 -9.33
N GLU A 142 4.67 -4.26 -9.71
CA GLU A 142 6.00 -4.42 -10.29
C GLU A 142 6.20 -3.63 -11.58
N ARG A 143 5.17 -3.58 -12.42
CA ARG A 143 5.18 -2.82 -13.66
C ARG A 143 5.17 -1.33 -13.37
N VAL A 144 4.22 -0.86 -12.57
CA VAL A 144 3.98 0.57 -12.33
C VAL A 144 5.10 1.22 -11.52
N ALA A 145 5.66 0.50 -10.55
CA ALA A 145 6.75 1.01 -9.73
C ALA A 145 8.02 1.33 -10.55
N ARG A 146 8.19 0.73 -11.73
CA ARG A 146 9.32 0.96 -12.65
C ARG A 146 9.11 2.09 -13.64
N ILE A 147 7.89 2.63 -13.73
CA ILE A 147 7.60 3.73 -14.64
C ILE A 147 8.26 5.02 -14.09
N PRO A 148 9.05 5.76 -14.90
CA PRO A 148 9.60 7.05 -14.49
C PRO A 148 8.51 8.07 -14.14
N VAL A 149 8.68 8.80 -13.04
CA VAL A 149 7.68 9.75 -12.52
C VAL A 149 8.21 11.17 -12.28
N ASP A 150 9.53 11.40 -12.39
CA ASP A 150 10.16 12.68 -12.02
C ASP A 150 10.76 13.44 -13.21
N GLY A 151 10.39 13.06 -14.44
CA GLY A 151 10.84 13.70 -15.68
C GLY A 151 12.28 13.36 -16.10
N THR A 152 13.04 12.61 -15.29
CA THR A 152 14.39 12.16 -15.64
C THR A 152 14.40 11.07 -16.71
N LEU A 153 13.24 10.44 -16.96
CA LEU A 153 13.08 9.21 -17.77
C LEU A 153 13.82 8.00 -17.20
N GLU A 154 14.39 8.13 -16.01
CA GLU A 154 15.07 7.04 -15.33
C GLU A 154 14.11 6.31 -14.40
N ARG A 155 14.36 5.02 -14.22
CA ARG A 155 13.56 4.16 -13.36
C ARG A 155 13.69 4.61 -11.89
N PRO A 156 12.60 4.59 -11.11
CA PRO A 156 12.66 4.82 -9.66
C PRO A 156 13.50 3.76 -8.92
N ASP A 157 14.26 4.18 -7.92
CA ASP A 157 15.05 3.30 -7.05
C ASP A 157 14.15 2.66 -5.97
N VAL A 158 13.21 3.45 -5.45
CA VAL A 158 12.30 3.07 -4.37
C VAL A 158 10.85 3.38 -4.75
N CYS A 159 9.94 2.45 -4.48
CA CYS A 159 8.51 2.65 -4.58
C CYS A 159 7.86 2.55 -3.20
N ILE A 160 7.21 3.62 -2.76
CA ILE A 160 6.40 3.62 -1.55
C ILE A 160 5.01 3.10 -1.90
N ILE A 161 4.57 2.05 -1.23
CA ILE A 161 3.25 1.46 -1.40
C ILE A 161 2.45 1.76 -0.14
N GLU A 162 1.39 2.55 -0.28
CA GLU A 162 0.43 2.75 0.80
C GLU A 162 -0.73 1.77 0.66
N GLY A 163 -0.85 0.88 1.64
CA GLY A 163 -1.92 -0.11 1.71
C GLY A 163 -3.12 0.34 2.53
N ALA A 164 -4.22 -0.38 2.33
CA ALA A 164 -5.41 -0.30 3.17
C ALA A 164 -5.11 -0.65 4.64
N GLN A 165 -6.09 -0.33 5.49
CA GLN A 165 -6.06 -0.63 6.90
C GLN A 165 -6.24 -2.14 7.16
N ALA A 166 -5.59 -2.68 8.19
CA ALA A 166 -5.55 -4.11 8.46
C ALA A 166 -6.91 -4.74 8.86
N ASP A 167 -7.89 -3.92 9.21
CA ASP A 167 -9.26 -4.29 9.64
C ASP A 167 -10.27 -4.34 8.49
N GLN A 168 -9.90 -3.86 7.29
CA GLN A 168 -10.77 -3.94 6.12
C GLN A 168 -10.88 -5.40 5.65
N PRO A 169 -12.08 -5.86 5.22
CA PRO A 169 -12.38 -7.27 4.94
C PRO A 169 -11.58 -7.88 3.77
N LEU A 170 -10.69 -7.12 3.16
CA LEU A 170 -9.91 -7.51 1.99
C LEU A 170 -8.51 -7.99 2.39
N TYR A 171 -8.46 -9.02 3.25
CA TYR A 171 -7.23 -9.75 3.61
C TYR A 171 -6.43 -10.21 2.37
N ILE A 172 -7.12 -10.41 1.25
CA ILE A 172 -6.53 -10.81 -0.02
C ILE A 172 -5.61 -9.72 -0.61
N LEU A 173 -5.92 -8.43 -0.39
CA LEU A 173 -5.00 -7.34 -0.77
C LEU A 173 -3.75 -7.37 0.11
N ARG A 174 -3.93 -7.59 1.41
CA ARG A 174 -2.79 -7.75 2.33
C ARG A 174 -1.92 -8.93 1.89
N ASP A 175 -2.51 -10.09 1.58
CA ASP A 175 -1.76 -11.26 1.15
C ASP A 175 -1.06 -11.04 -0.20
N ALA A 176 -1.70 -10.35 -1.17
CA ALA A 176 -1.07 -9.98 -2.43
C ALA A 176 0.14 -9.06 -2.22
N ILE A 177 -0.03 -8.03 -1.40
CA ILE A 177 1.01 -7.06 -1.06
C ILE A 177 2.17 -7.74 -0.32
N LEU A 178 1.87 -8.66 0.62
CA LEU A 178 2.89 -9.44 1.32
C LEU A 178 3.54 -10.51 0.43
N SER A 179 2.92 -10.86 -0.70
CA SER A 179 3.40 -11.86 -1.66
C SER A 179 4.08 -11.27 -2.90
N LEU A 180 4.15 -9.93 -3.05
CA LEU A 180 5.11 -9.28 -3.96
C LEU A 180 6.48 -9.93 -3.74
N PRO A 181 7.35 -10.11 -4.76
CA PRO A 181 8.65 -10.76 -4.59
C PRO A 181 9.59 -9.90 -3.73
N LEU A 182 9.34 -9.94 -2.43
CA LEU A 182 10.26 -9.82 -1.34
C LEU A 182 11.18 -11.02 -1.50
N ASP A 183 12.37 -10.83 -2.07
CA ASP A 183 13.36 -11.90 -2.24
C ASP A 183 13.82 -12.39 -0.84
N MET A 184 13.02 -13.27 -0.23
CA MET A 184 13.24 -13.90 1.08
C MET A 184 13.91 -15.26 0.86
N ARG A 185 15.23 -15.23 0.59
CA ARG A 185 16.09 -16.42 0.74
C ARG A 185 16.90 -16.31 2.03
N HIS A 186 16.69 -17.30 2.90
CA HIS A 186 17.31 -17.58 4.20
C HIS A 186 18.78 -17.13 4.38
N ASN A 187 19.10 -16.55 5.56
CA ASN A 187 20.10 -17.14 6.47
C ASN A 187 19.89 -16.66 7.93
N ARG A 188 20.16 -17.56 8.89
CA ARG A 188 19.87 -17.42 10.33
C ARG A 188 20.91 -16.57 11.08
N HIS A 189 20.43 -16.02 12.20
CA HIS A 189 21.11 -15.25 13.25
C HIS A 189 21.25 -13.76 12.96
N ASP A 190 20.23 -12.99 13.34
CA ASP A 190 20.32 -11.84 14.24
C ASP A 190 18.93 -11.25 14.53
N ILE A 191 18.83 -10.53 15.65
CA ILE A 191 17.61 -10.06 16.31
C ILE A 191 16.71 -9.26 15.34
N PHE A 192 15.52 -9.81 15.03
CA PHE A 192 14.42 -9.20 14.25
C PHE A 192 14.84 -8.22 13.14
N ALA A 193 15.75 -8.67 12.27
CA ALA A 193 16.04 -8.06 10.97
C ALA A 193 16.18 -9.19 9.95
N SER A 194 15.17 -9.39 9.09
CA SER A 194 15.28 -10.32 7.96
C SER A 194 15.88 -9.57 6.77
N SER A 195 16.92 -10.15 6.20
CA SER A 195 17.83 -9.60 5.20
C SER A 195 17.22 -9.51 3.79
N LYS A 196 17.40 -8.33 3.13
CA LYS A 196 16.94 -7.84 1.80
C LYS A 196 15.73 -6.88 1.85
N PRO A 197 15.73 -5.78 1.05
CA PRO A 197 15.28 -4.49 1.55
C PRO A 197 13.83 -4.24 1.12
N VAL A 198 12.92 -4.67 1.97
CA VAL A 198 11.62 -4.02 2.10
C VAL A 198 11.49 -3.62 3.56
N ALA A 199 11.51 -2.31 3.80
CA ALA A 199 11.12 -1.79 5.09
C ALA A 199 9.59 -1.89 5.17
N HIS A 200 9.10 -2.79 6.01
CA HIS A 200 7.68 -2.85 6.33
C HIS A 200 7.43 -1.93 7.52
N LEU A 201 6.82 -0.77 7.27
CA LEU A 201 6.46 0.18 8.32
C LEU A 201 4.98 -0.02 8.68
N ILE A 202 4.74 -0.77 9.74
CA ILE A 202 3.39 -0.90 10.31
C ILE A 202 3.15 0.29 11.23
N LEU A 203 2.21 1.16 10.87
CA LEU A 203 1.74 2.21 11.75
C LEU A 203 0.73 1.63 12.74
N VAL A 204 1.22 1.15 13.87
CA VAL A 204 0.39 0.84 15.05
C VAL A 204 0.15 2.16 15.79
N SER A 205 -1.04 2.73 15.68
CA SER A 205 -1.49 3.72 16.67
C SER A 205 -1.94 2.94 17.90
N GLU A 206 -1.02 2.66 18.82
CA GLU A 206 -1.41 2.38 20.20
C GLU A 206 -1.75 3.72 20.86
N LEU A 207 -3.04 4.06 20.88
CA LEU A 207 -3.58 4.92 21.91
C LEU A 207 -4.89 4.31 22.44
N LEU A 208 -4.78 3.11 23.01
CA LEU A 208 -5.73 2.69 24.04
C LEU A 208 -5.42 3.51 25.30
N ILE A 209 -5.98 4.72 25.40
CA ILE A 209 -6.31 5.24 26.72
C ILE A 209 -7.42 4.32 27.21
N HIS A 210 -7.06 3.26 27.92
CA HIS A 210 -8.01 2.58 28.77
C HIS A 210 -8.44 3.63 29.82
N PRO A 211 -9.70 4.09 29.86
CA PRO A 211 -10.18 4.73 31.08
C PRO A 211 -9.97 3.68 32.18
N GLU A 212 -9.24 4.04 33.24
CA GLU A 212 -9.18 3.17 34.43
C GLU A 212 -10.64 2.85 34.81
N PRO A 213 -11.03 1.56 34.90
CA PRO A 213 -12.34 1.25 35.43
C PRO A 213 -12.42 1.85 36.84
N PRO A 214 -13.54 2.48 37.22
CA PRO A 214 -13.69 3.03 38.56
C PRO A 214 -13.39 1.93 39.58
N ARG A 215 -12.52 2.22 40.55
CA ARG A 215 -12.22 1.30 41.65
C ARG A 215 -13.52 1.03 42.40
N CYS A 216 -14.09 -0.16 42.21
CA CYS A 216 -15.10 -0.68 43.11
C CYS A 216 -14.44 -0.90 44.47
N THR A 217 -14.75 -0.02 45.41
CA THR A 217 -14.60 -0.32 46.84
C THR A 217 -15.57 -1.44 47.19
N ASP A 218 -15.07 -2.45 47.90
CA ASP A 218 -15.84 -3.54 48.48
C ASP A 218 -17.08 -3.03 49.22
N SER A 219 -18.27 -3.39 48.73
CA SER A 219 -19.44 -3.60 49.57
C SER A 219 -20.54 -4.34 48.80
N GLY A 220 -20.74 -5.62 49.14
CA GLY A 220 -22.07 -6.23 49.29
C GLY A 220 -22.80 -6.74 48.04
N ASP A 221 -23.30 -7.97 48.19
CA ASP A 221 -24.50 -8.53 47.55
C ASP A 221 -24.40 -9.16 46.15
N VAL A 222 -23.94 -10.41 46.19
CA VAL A 222 -24.30 -11.48 45.25
C VAL A 222 -25.78 -11.86 45.42
N HIS A 223 -26.66 -11.50 44.47
CA HIS A 223 -27.85 -12.30 44.19
C HIS A 223 -28.45 -11.98 42.81
N GLU A 224 -28.82 -13.05 42.12
CA GLU A 224 -29.91 -13.14 41.13
C GLU A 224 -29.62 -12.69 39.68
N MET A 225 -29.42 -13.67 38.79
CA MET A 225 -30.36 -14.00 37.70
C MET A 225 -29.67 -14.88 36.65
N SER A 226 -29.69 -16.21 36.86
CA SER A 226 -29.77 -17.14 35.75
C SER A 226 -31.24 -17.24 35.35
N ARG A 227 -31.57 -17.01 34.09
CA ARG A 227 -32.68 -17.60 33.30
C ARG A 227 -33.04 -16.66 32.15
N ASN A 228 -32.66 -17.06 30.93
CA ASN A 228 -33.48 -17.08 29.72
C ASN A 228 -32.60 -16.93 28.47
N GLY A 229 -32.48 -18.03 27.73
CA GLY A 229 -31.84 -18.09 26.41
C GLY A 229 -32.14 -19.45 25.82
N LEU A 230 -33.28 -19.52 25.12
CA LEU A 230 -33.61 -20.56 24.14
C LEU A 230 -32.58 -20.57 23.01
#